data_AF-A0A966TS03-F1
#
_entry.id   AF-A0A966TS03-F1
#
_cell.length_a   1.000
_cell.length_b   1.000
_cell.length_c   1.000
_cell.angle_alpha   90.00
_cell.angle_beta   90.00
_cell.angle_gamma   90.00
#
_symmetry.space_group_name_H-M   'P 1'
#
loop_
_entity.id
_entity.type
_entity.pdbx_description
1 polymer ?
#
loop_
_entity_poly.entity_id
_entity_poly.type
_entity_poly.pdbx_seq_one_letter_code
_entity_poly.pdbx_strand_id
1 'polypeptide(L)'
;MAKALHVQAVLFKPACATDGALAQDNPATSVCKASDFRAMAYSINDEQVRERRALEWLSRYGKDCPFNEIEMIRSNVSVWLGTSNTPKVHQTVKELYLSKKPLPSSLEISKNSNTAPVIQPSGSIKTDTKADPKAANETTSTAPKKIKKLPNKVDEKIAASKEFALRESEIAQCLPDELVTWNDGDKDGKMLSPKMLYVYDHQGAPSYVSEDAVFSVLQQAASAWDQCGGQNAVMLKRDVFEDNGSAKILVQWNDKEKLGAIGLANITKKTLTLSPDAFVNLRKNNTNRNWVETLQMVVSHEVGHFQGLIAHSKRCVDVLSYYSNDAGEKCTIRGKGVMPQTFEYRALLPTACDIQRCRIANGF
;
A
#
# COMPACT_ATOMS: atom_id res chain seq x y z
N MET A 1 -20.46 16.46 19.00
CA MET A 1 -20.98 17.13 17.78
C MET A 1 -19.98 16.86 16.67
N ALA A 2 -20.23 15.86 15.83
CA ALA A 2 -19.33 15.52 14.72
C ALA A 2 -19.68 16.39 13.50
N LYS A 3 -18.69 17.09 12.95
CA LYS A 3 -18.81 17.87 11.71
C LYS A 3 -18.21 17.06 10.56
N ALA A 4 -18.82 17.21 9.40
CA ALA A 4 -18.57 16.45 8.20
C ALA A 4 -18.11 17.32 7.05
N LEU A 5 -17.03 16.93 6.38
CA LEU A 5 -16.53 17.63 5.20
C LEU A 5 -17.15 17.08 3.91
N HIS A 6 -17.67 18.00 3.10
CA HIS A 6 -17.96 17.86 1.68
C HIS A 6 -16.71 18.21 0.85
N VAL A 7 -16.43 17.47 -0.23
CA VAL A 7 -15.45 17.89 -1.25
C VAL A 7 -16.08 17.76 -2.64
N GLN A 8 -16.20 18.89 -3.34
CA GLN A 8 -16.53 19.00 -4.76
C GLN A 8 -15.25 18.98 -5.61
N ALA A 9 -15.28 18.31 -6.77
CA ALA A 9 -14.20 18.28 -7.75
C ALA A 9 -14.65 18.95 -9.06
N VAL A 10 -13.83 19.86 -9.58
CA VAL A 10 -14.01 20.57 -10.86
C VAL A 10 -13.09 19.93 -11.91
N LEU A 11 -13.65 19.60 -13.09
CA LEU A 11 -12.99 18.93 -14.22
C LEU A 11 -12.46 19.92 -15.26
N PHE A 12 -11.27 19.68 -15.81
CA PHE A 12 -10.84 20.18 -17.13
C PHE A 12 -10.09 19.09 -17.92
N LYS A 13 -10.43 18.96 -19.21
CA LYS A 13 -9.90 17.98 -20.19
C LYS A 13 -8.56 18.41 -20.80
N PRO A 14 -7.76 17.45 -21.32
CA PRO A 14 -7.03 17.71 -22.56
C PRO A 14 -7.09 16.56 -23.59
N ALA A 15 -6.67 16.91 -24.82
CA ALA A 15 -6.78 16.18 -26.08
C ALA A 15 -5.56 15.30 -26.42
N CYS A 16 -5.77 14.33 -27.32
CA CYS A 16 -4.84 13.32 -27.83
C CYS A 16 -3.72 13.86 -28.74
N ALA A 17 -2.58 13.14 -28.78
CA ALA A 17 -1.80 12.81 -29.98
C ALA A 17 -0.76 11.70 -29.71
N THR A 18 -0.32 11.02 -30.77
CA THR A 18 0.15 9.62 -30.89
C THR A 18 1.67 9.40 -31.03
N ASP A 19 2.04 8.10 -31.06
CA ASP A 19 3.27 7.44 -31.59
C ASP A 19 4.52 7.45 -30.69
N GLY A 20 5.27 6.36 -30.44
CA GLY A 20 5.33 5.00 -31.00
C GLY A 20 6.81 4.64 -31.28
N ALA A 21 7.44 3.78 -30.47
CA ALA A 21 8.66 3.01 -30.84
C ALA A 21 9.04 1.97 -29.78
N LEU A 22 9.21 0.71 -30.22
CA LEU A 22 9.59 -0.47 -29.46
C LEU A 22 11.13 -0.63 -29.38
N ALA A 23 11.66 -1.12 -28.25
CA ALA A 23 13.04 -1.59 -28.14
C ALA A 23 13.08 -3.01 -27.52
N GLN A 24 13.96 -3.85 -28.09
CA GLN A 24 14.08 -5.30 -27.91
C GLN A 24 14.96 -5.71 -26.72
N ASP A 25 14.63 -6.87 -26.13
CA ASP A 25 15.30 -7.56 -25.03
C ASP A 25 16.49 -8.44 -25.46
N ASN A 26 17.45 -8.63 -24.54
CA ASN A 26 18.53 -9.62 -24.63
C ASN A 26 18.39 -10.65 -23.46
N PRO A 27 18.52 -11.97 -23.68
CA PRO A 27 18.12 -12.98 -22.70
C PRO A 27 19.32 -13.47 -21.87
N ALA A 28 19.46 -12.97 -20.65
CA ALA A 28 20.16 -13.67 -19.58
C ALA A 28 19.13 -14.46 -18.77
N THR A 29 19.46 -15.68 -18.37
CA THR A 29 18.68 -16.60 -17.53
C THR A 29 18.14 -15.91 -16.27
N SER A 30 16.98 -15.27 -16.40
CA SER A 30 16.30 -14.52 -15.37
C SER A 30 15.45 -15.52 -14.57
N VAL A 31 15.87 -15.78 -13.34
CA VAL A 31 15.04 -16.40 -12.31
C VAL A 31 13.84 -15.48 -12.11
N CYS A 32 12.64 -16.06 -11.99
CA CYS A 32 11.41 -15.31 -11.73
C CYS A 32 11.59 -14.40 -10.50
N LYS A 33 11.44 -13.08 -10.68
CA LYS A 33 11.46 -12.09 -9.62
C LYS A 33 10.25 -11.17 -9.73
N ALA A 34 9.58 -10.94 -8.61
CA ALA A 34 8.45 -10.04 -8.51
C ALA A 34 8.85 -8.59 -8.87
N SER A 35 10.09 -8.20 -8.60
CA SER A 35 10.66 -6.91 -9.03
C SER A 35 10.67 -6.74 -10.55
N ASP A 36 10.96 -7.81 -11.30
CA ASP A 36 11.07 -7.77 -12.75
C ASP A 36 9.68 -7.69 -13.38
N PHE A 37 8.71 -8.41 -12.80
CA PHE A 37 7.30 -8.29 -13.18
C PHE A 37 6.75 -6.88 -12.89
N ARG A 38 7.06 -6.30 -11.72
CA ARG A 38 6.71 -4.90 -11.37
C ARG A 38 7.34 -3.91 -12.34
N ALA A 39 8.64 -4.04 -12.63
CA ALA A 39 9.35 -3.15 -13.54
C ALA A 39 8.76 -3.20 -14.96
N MET A 40 8.45 -4.40 -15.46
CA MET A 40 7.75 -4.58 -16.73
C MET A 40 6.40 -3.86 -16.72
N ALA A 41 5.58 -4.10 -15.69
CA ALA A 41 4.25 -3.50 -15.57
C ALA A 41 4.29 -1.96 -15.59
N TYR A 42 5.27 -1.34 -14.95
CA TYR A 42 5.43 0.11 -14.91
C TYR A 42 6.12 0.71 -16.14
N SER A 43 6.84 -0.09 -16.92
CA SER A 43 7.49 0.37 -18.15
C SER A 43 6.54 0.54 -19.33
N ILE A 44 5.32 -0.01 -19.24
CA ILE A 44 4.35 -0.04 -20.34
C ILE A 44 3.15 0.83 -19.97
N ASN A 45 2.87 1.86 -20.77
CA ASN A 45 1.75 2.76 -20.56
C ASN A 45 0.44 2.24 -21.18
N ASP A 46 0.53 1.54 -22.31
CA ASP A 46 -0.63 1.01 -23.02
C ASP A 46 -1.23 -0.20 -22.28
N GLU A 47 -2.53 -0.12 -21.99
CA GLU A 47 -3.23 -1.11 -21.17
C GLU A 47 -3.22 -2.51 -21.80
N GLN A 48 -3.46 -2.60 -23.11
CA GLN A 48 -3.56 -3.87 -23.83
C GLN A 48 -2.18 -4.51 -24.02
N VAL A 49 -1.16 -3.68 -24.28
CA VAL A 49 0.22 -4.14 -24.36
C VAL A 49 0.71 -4.62 -22.99
N ARG A 50 0.38 -3.90 -21.91
CA ARG A 50 0.77 -4.27 -20.55
C ARG A 50 0.09 -5.56 -20.09
N GLU A 51 -1.19 -5.75 -20.37
CA GLU A 51 -1.89 -7.02 -20.11
C GLU A 51 -1.20 -8.17 -20.85
N ARG A 52 -0.97 -8.00 -22.16
CA ARG A 52 -0.33 -9.03 -23.00
C ARG A 52 1.06 -9.39 -22.49
N ARG A 53 1.90 -8.38 -22.19
CA ARG A 53 3.25 -8.58 -21.65
C ARG A 53 3.23 -9.21 -20.27
N ALA A 54 2.24 -8.91 -19.43
CA ALA A 54 2.05 -9.58 -18.15
C ALA A 54 1.76 -11.07 -18.32
N LEU A 55 0.85 -11.44 -19.23
CA LEU A 55 0.56 -12.83 -19.53
C LEU A 55 1.78 -13.57 -20.12
N GLU A 56 2.51 -12.94 -21.03
CA GLU A 56 3.75 -13.48 -21.59
C GLU A 56 4.81 -13.71 -20.51
N TRP A 57 5.00 -12.74 -19.62
CA TRP A 57 5.93 -12.85 -18.51
C TRP A 57 5.54 -13.98 -17.55
N LEU A 58 4.27 -14.04 -17.14
CA LEU A 58 3.76 -15.10 -16.25
C LEU A 58 3.88 -16.48 -16.89
N SER A 59 3.63 -16.59 -18.19
CA SER A 59 3.81 -17.84 -18.92
C SER A 59 5.27 -18.28 -18.96
N ARG A 60 6.19 -17.33 -19.14
CA ARG A 60 7.62 -17.59 -19.28
C ARG A 60 8.34 -17.89 -17.97
N TYR A 61 7.99 -17.18 -16.90
CA TYR A 61 8.72 -17.24 -15.62
C TYR A 61 7.88 -17.79 -14.46
N GLY A 62 6.55 -17.69 -14.54
CA GLY A 62 5.66 -18.00 -13.42
C GLY A 62 5.70 -19.46 -12.96
N LYS A 63 5.93 -20.41 -13.88
CA LYS A 63 6.00 -21.84 -13.55
C LYS A 63 7.18 -22.19 -12.66
N ASP A 64 8.31 -21.52 -12.82
CA ASP A 64 9.53 -21.75 -12.06
C ASP A 64 9.73 -20.71 -10.94
N CYS A 65 8.67 -19.94 -10.65
CA CYS A 65 8.73 -18.89 -9.65
C CYS A 65 8.78 -19.46 -8.23
N PRO A 66 9.70 -18.98 -7.37
CA PRO A 66 9.66 -19.27 -5.94
C PRO A 66 8.32 -18.84 -5.32
N PHE A 67 7.87 -19.57 -4.28
CA PHE A 67 6.56 -19.32 -3.66
C PHE A 67 6.42 -17.87 -3.14
N ASN A 68 7.44 -17.35 -2.48
CA ASN A 68 7.46 -15.97 -1.96
C ASN A 68 7.35 -14.92 -3.09
N GLU A 69 7.95 -15.18 -4.26
CA GLU A 69 7.88 -14.27 -5.40
C GLU A 69 6.49 -14.29 -6.05
N ILE A 70 5.88 -15.47 -6.23
CA ILE A 70 4.52 -15.55 -6.78
C ILE A 70 3.47 -15.02 -5.79
N GLU A 71 3.71 -15.15 -4.48
CA GLU A 71 2.89 -14.52 -3.44
C GLU A 71 2.98 -12.99 -3.48
N MET A 72 4.19 -12.44 -3.63
CA MET A 72 4.37 -11.00 -3.83
C MET A 72 3.65 -10.49 -5.08
N ILE A 73 3.75 -11.24 -6.19
CA ILE A 73 3.03 -10.91 -7.43
C ILE A 73 1.52 -10.96 -7.16
N ARG A 74 0.98 -12.03 -6.56
CA ARG A 74 -0.46 -12.15 -6.27
C ARG A 74 -1.00 -11.01 -5.44
N SER A 75 -0.28 -10.62 -4.39
CA SER A 75 -0.72 -9.59 -3.46
C SER A 75 -0.66 -8.18 -4.05
N ASN A 76 0.10 -7.97 -5.14
CA ASN A 76 0.32 -6.65 -5.73
C ASN A 76 -0.06 -6.55 -7.20
N VAL A 77 -0.50 -7.63 -7.86
CA VAL A 77 -0.77 -7.67 -9.31
C VAL A 77 -1.77 -6.60 -9.74
N SER A 78 -2.78 -6.34 -8.91
CA SER A 78 -3.77 -5.28 -9.13
C SER A 78 -3.13 -3.88 -9.11
N VAL A 79 -2.20 -3.65 -8.18
CA VAL A 79 -1.49 -2.37 -8.01
C VAL A 79 -0.46 -2.16 -9.13
N TRP A 80 0.19 -3.23 -9.60
CA TRP A 80 1.22 -3.12 -10.62
C TRP A 80 0.64 -2.99 -12.02
N LEU A 81 -0.46 -3.69 -12.33
CA LEU A 81 -1.05 -3.68 -13.66
C LEU A 81 -2.19 -2.67 -13.83
N GLY A 82 -2.79 -2.19 -12.74
CA GLY A 82 -3.93 -1.28 -12.81
C GLY A 82 -5.07 -1.88 -13.63
N THR A 83 -5.52 -1.16 -14.66
CA THR A 83 -6.58 -1.62 -15.58
C THR A 83 -6.18 -2.83 -16.41
N SER A 84 -4.88 -3.08 -16.60
CA SER A 84 -4.37 -4.27 -17.28
C SER A 84 -4.46 -5.56 -16.43
N ASN A 85 -4.88 -5.47 -15.16
CA ASN A 85 -5.20 -6.65 -14.34
C ASN A 85 -6.58 -7.21 -14.71
N THR A 86 -6.69 -7.79 -15.90
CA THR A 86 -7.94 -8.41 -16.36
C THR A 86 -8.23 -9.70 -15.58
N PRO A 87 -9.48 -10.20 -15.61
CA PRO A 87 -9.83 -11.49 -14.99
C PRO A 87 -8.91 -12.64 -15.43
N LYS A 88 -8.43 -12.59 -16.68
CA LYS A 88 -7.49 -13.58 -17.22
C LYS A 88 -6.13 -13.51 -16.53
N VAL A 89 -5.57 -12.32 -16.34
CA VAL A 89 -4.30 -12.14 -15.61
C VAL A 89 -4.47 -12.55 -14.16
N HIS A 90 -5.52 -12.09 -13.50
CA HIS A 90 -5.80 -12.39 -12.11
C HIS A 90 -5.93 -13.90 -11.86
N GLN A 91 -6.68 -14.60 -12.73
CA GLN A 91 -6.84 -16.05 -12.68
C GLN A 91 -5.51 -16.79 -12.91
N THR A 92 -4.70 -16.33 -13.87
CA THR A 92 -3.37 -16.92 -14.14
C THR A 92 -2.47 -16.84 -12.90
N VAL A 93 -2.41 -15.68 -12.24
CA VAL A 93 -1.61 -15.51 -11.02
C VAL A 93 -2.15 -16.36 -9.87
N LYS A 94 -3.48 -16.46 -9.74
CA LYS A 94 -4.14 -17.32 -8.73
C LYS A 94 -3.79 -18.80 -8.93
N GLU A 95 -3.85 -19.30 -10.16
CA GLU A 95 -3.50 -20.68 -10.50
C GLU A 95 -2.02 -20.98 -10.22
N LEU A 96 -1.13 -20.07 -10.63
CA LEU A 96 0.30 -20.19 -10.33
C LEU A 96 0.56 -20.22 -8.82
N TYR A 97 -0.07 -19.32 -8.06
CA TYR A 97 0.02 -19.33 -6.60
C TYR A 97 -0.47 -20.65 -5.99
N LEU A 98 -1.65 -21.15 -6.40
CA LEU A 98 -2.22 -22.39 -5.88
C LEU A 98 -1.35 -23.61 -6.21
N SER A 99 -0.75 -23.65 -7.40
CA SER A 99 0.18 -24.72 -7.80
C SER A 99 1.47 -24.76 -6.98
N LYS A 100 1.83 -23.65 -6.34
CA LYS A 100 3.05 -23.48 -5.54
C LYS A 100 2.81 -23.41 -4.04
N LYS A 101 1.54 -23.29 -3.62
CA LYS A 101 1.18 -23.18 -2.21
C LYS A 101 1.68 -24.44 -1.49
N PRO A 102 2.60 -24.30 -0.51
CA PRO A 102 3.01 -25.44 0.28
C PRO A 102 1.77 -26.01 0.98
N LEU A 103 1.58 -27.33 0.86
CA LEU A 103 0.59 -28.03 1.67
C LEU A 103 0.88 -27.73 3.15
N PRO A 104 -0.14 -27.52 3.99
CA PRO A 104 0.08 -27.43 5.42
C PRO A 104 0.72 -28.75 5.85
N SER A 105 2.00 -28.71 6.21
CA SER A 105 2.72 -29.87 6.71
C SER A 105 1.95 -30.42 7.92
N SER A 106 1.39 -31.60 7.74
CA SER A 106 0.97 -32.43 8.87
C SER A 106 2.17 -32.59 9.79
N LEU A 107 1.92 -32.36 11.08
CA LEU A 107 2.78 -32.76 12.19
C LEU A 107 3.35 -34.16 11.96
N GLU A 108 4.62 -34.25 11.56
CA GLU A 108 5.39 -35.48 11.76
C GLU A 108 6.18 -35.35 13.06
N ILE A 109 5.52 -35.82 14.13
CA ILE A 109 6.18 -36.34 15.32
C ILE A 109 6.93 -37.60 14.86
N SER A 110 8.22 -37.48 14.56
CA SER A 110 9.11 -38.64 14.50
C SER A 110 9.86 -38.78 15.83
N LYS A 111 9.66 -39.94 16.46
CA LYS A 111 10.26 -40.36 17.72
C LYS A 111 11.74 -40.69 17.54
N ASN A 112 12.52 -40.30 18.55
CA ASN A 112 13.78 -40.89 19.06
C ASN A 112 15.03 -40.91 18.16
N SER A 113 16.10 -40.25 18.64
CA SER A 113 17.10 -40.96 19.45
C SER A 113 17.91 -39.99 20.34
N ASN A 114 18.19 -40.45 21.56
CA ASN A 114 19.04 -39.80 22.56
C ASN A 114 20.48 -39.64 22.05
N THR A 115 21.00 -38.42 22.01
CA THR A 115 22.35 -38.09 22.51
C THR A 115 22.52 -36.57 22.57
N ALA A 116 22.73 -36.02 23.77
CA ALA A 116 23.39 -34.73 23.93
C ALA A 116 24.89 -34.93 23.62
N PRO A 117 25.59 -33.92 23.07
CA PRO A 117 26.46 -33.18 23.98
C PRO A 117 26.65 -31.68 23.66
N VAL A 118 26.74 -30.91 24.76
CA VAL A 118 27.78 -29.92 25.08
C VAL A 118 27.85 -28.62 24.28
N ILE A 119 27.43 -27.55 24.96
CA ILE A 119 27.90 -26.17 24.80
C ILE A 119 29.26 -26.04 25.50
N GLN A 120 30.27 -25.45 24.85
CA GLN A 120 31.28 -24.63 25.52
C GLN A 120 31.87 -23.53 24.60
N PRO A 121 32.43 -22.45 25.18
CA PRO A 121 32.50 -21.12 24.58
C PRO A 121 33.93 -20.61 24.26
N SER A 122 33.96 -19.41 23.67
CA SER A 122 35.00 -18.36 23.79
C SER A 122 36.36 -18.48 23.09
N GLY A 123 36.74 -17.35 22.48
CA GLY A 123 38.11 -16.92 22.18
C GLY A 123 38.46 -16.97 20.69
N SER A 124 39.17 -16.02 20.08
CA SER A 124 39.72 -14.75 20.51
C SER A 124 40.16 -13.98 19.26
N ILE A 125 40.14 -12.66 19.40
CA ILE A 125 40.71 -11.64 18.52
C ILE A 125 42.18 -11.92 18.20
N LYS A 126 42.58 -11.71 16.95
CA LYS A 126 43.95 -11.29 16.59
C LYS A 126 43.89 -10.14 15.59
N THR A 127 44.16 -8.97 16.13
CA THR A 127 44.77 -7.80 15.50
C THR A 127 46.19 -8.14 15.04
N ASP A 128 46.61 -7.61 13.89
CA ASP A 128 48.00 -7.17 13.70
C ASP A 128 48.02 -5.92 12.81
N THR A 129 48.63 -4.89 13.36
CA THR A 129 48.84 -3.54 12.81
C THR A 129 50.26 -3.48 12.25
N LYS A 130 50.49 -2.80 11.12
CA LYS A 130 51.67 -1.94 10.98
C LYS A 130 51.55 -0.91 9.86
N ALA A 131 51.98 0.30 10.20
CA ALA A 131 51.90 1.57 9.47
C ALA A 131 53.11 1.82 8.53
N ASP A 132 52.84 2.56 7.44
CA ASP A 132 53.49 3.76 6.82
C ASP A 132 54.96 4.14 7.17
N PRO A 133 55.71 5.02 6.40
CA PRO A 133 55.23 6.15 5.56
C PRO A 133 56.11 6.58 4.32
N LYS A 134 55.69 7.72 3.69
CA LYS A 134 56.40 8.70 2.81
C LYS A 134 56.19 8.54 1.29
N ALA A 135 56.00 9.60 0.48
CA ALA A 135 55.83 11.05 0.67
C ALA A 135 55.45 11.70 -0.68
N ALA A 136 54.75 12.86 -0.64
CA ALA A 136 54.86 14.04 -1.54
C ALA A 136 54.67 13.87 -3.07
N ASN A 137 54.19 14.82 -3.87
CA ASN A 137 53.53 16.13 -3.78
C ASN A 137 53.46 16.57 -5.26
N GLU A 138 52.30 16.94 -5.84
CA GLU A 138 52.31 18.00 -6.85
C GLU A 138 50.92 18.56 -7.18
N THR A 139 50.91 19.88 -7.26
CA THR A 139 49.80 20.80 -7.47
C THR A 139 49.75 21.15 -8.95
N THR A 140 48.56 21.34 -9.53
CA THR A 140 48.36 22.42 -10.51
C THR A 140 46.89 22.83 -10.61
N SER A 141 46.69 24.13 -10.40
CA SER A 141 45.51 24.93 -10.64
C SER A 141 45.30 25.16 -12.15
N THR A 142 44.05 25.24 -12.60
CA THR A 142 43.58 26.26 -13.56
C THR A 142 42.04 26.24 -13.64
N ALA A 143 41.40 27.31 -13.17
CA ALA A 143 40.07 27.75 -13.60
C ALA A 143 40.25 28.89 -14.64
N PRO A 144 39.22 29.52 -15.25
CA PRO A 144 37.78 29.21 -15.28
C PRO A 144 37.18 29.25 -16.71
N LYS A 145 36.12 28.47 -17.02
CA LYS A 145 35.30 28.72 -18.24
C LYS A 145 33.79 28.64 -17.99
N LYS A 146 33.19 29.83 -18.05
CA LYS A 146 31.84 30.19 -18.52
C LYS A 146 30.63 29.42 -17.97
N ILE A 147 29.93 30.12 -17.08
CA ILE A 147 28.49 30.04 -16.85
C ILE A 147 27.76 30.09 -18.21
N LYS A 148 27.04 29.01 -18.55
CA LYS A 148 25.94 29.05 -19.51
C LYS A 148 24.65 28.73 -18.76
N LYS A 149 23.73 29.68 -18.84
CA LYS A 149 22.37 29.70 -18.28
C LYS A 149 21.55 28.51 -18.84
N LEU A 150 20.81 27.84 -17.95
CA LEU A 150 19.61 27.00 -18.09
C LEU A 150 19.21 26.44 -19.48
N PRO A 151 18.75 25.17 -19.50
CA PRO A 151 17.46 24.82 -20.04
C PRO A 151 16.46 24.66 -18.88
N ASN A 152 15.57 25.65 -18.73
CA ASN A 152 14.33 25.50 -17.97
C ASN A 152 13.37 24.63 -18.78
N LYS A 153 13.56 23.32 -18.68
CA LYS A 153 12.50 22.32 -18.86
C LYS A 153 13.01 21.08 -18.15
N VAL A 154 12.75 21.01 -16.85
CA VAL A 154 12.85 19.73 -16.15
C VAL A 154 11.87 18.82 -16.87
N ASP A 155 12.37 17.81 -17.56
CA ASP A 155 11.54 16.83 -18.27
C ASP A 155 10.46 16.34 -17.31
N GLU A 156 9.19 16.58 -17.64
CA GLU A 156 8.03 16.18 -16.82
C GLU A 156 8.09 14.70 -16.41
N LYS A 157 8.70 13.86 -17.27
CA LYS A 157 8.95 12.44 -17.02
C LYS A 157 9.93 12.18 -15.86
N ILE A 158 10.98 13.00 -15.73
CA ILE A 158 11.96 12.90 -14.64
C ILE A 158 11.37 13.45 -13.34
N ALA A 159 10.59 14.54 -13.43
CA ALA A 159 9.89 15.10 -12.27
C ALA A 159 8.87 14.12 -11.69
N ALA A 160 8.00 13.54 -12.53
CA ALA A 160 7.06 12.52 -12.12
C ALA A 160 7.76 11.30 -11.48
N SER A 161 8.85 10.81 -12.09
CA SER A 161 9.64 9.71 -11.53
C SER A 161 10.22 10.00 -10.15
N LYS A 162 10.60 11.26 -9.86
CA LYS A 162 11.11 11.67 -8.55
C LYS A 162 9.98 11.79 -7.51
N GLU A 163 8.83 12.32 -7.90
CA GLU A 163 7.64 12.40 -7.03
C GLU A 163 7.16 10.99 -6.64
N PHE A 164 7.13 10.05 -7.59
CA PHE A 164 6.82 8.65 -7.29
C PHE A 164 7.86 8.01 -6.36
N ALA A 165 9.16 8.21 -6.62
CA ALA A 165 10.20 7.66 -5.76
C ALA A 165 10.14 8.24 -4.33
N LEU A 166 9.84 9.53 -4.20
CA LEU A 166 9.64 10.17 -2.90
C LEU A 166 8.44 9.56 -2.17
N ARG A 167 7.29 9.45 -2.85
CA ARG A 167 6.09 8.83 -2.27
C ARG A 167 6.36 7.42 -1.77
N GLU A 168 7.00 6.57 -2.59
CA GLU A 168 7.31 5.19 -2.18
C GLU A 168 8.24 5.16 -0.96
N SER A 169 9.20 6.09 -0.88
CA SER A 169 10.05 6.26 0.30
C SER A 169 9.27 6.75 1.52
N GLU A 170 8.28 7.63 1.36
CA GLU A 170 7.42 8.09 2.46
C GLU A 170 6.46 7.02 2.96
N ILE A 171 5.99 6.12 2.08
CA ILE A 171 5.20 4.94 2.43
C ILE A 171 6.04 3.96 3.24
N ALA A 172 7.27 3.67 2.77
CA ALA A 172 8.12 2.64 3.35
C ALA A 172 8.84 3.07 4.64
N GLN A 173 8.99 4.38 4.88
CA GLN A 173 9.77 4.90 6.00
C GLN A 173 9.02 6.00 6.75
N CYS A 174 9.08 5.89 8.08
CA CYS A 174 8.72 6.97 8.98
C CYS A 174 9.97 7.58 9.61
N LEU A 175 10.15 8.89 9.46
CA LEU A 175 11.22 9.64 10.12
C LEU A 175 10.76 10.16 11.50
N PRO A 176 11.68 10.44 12.44
CA PRO A 176 11.32 10.81 13.81
C PRO A 176 10.38 12.01 13.96
N ASP A 177 10.42 12.97 13.03
CA ASP A 177 9.63 14.20 13.03
C ASP A 177 8.35 14.11 12.17
N GLU A 178 8.03 12.93 11.63
CA GLU A 178 6.92 12.75 10.70
C GLU A 178 5.62 12.28 11.37
N LEU A 179 5.64 11.90 12.66
CA LEU A 179 4.46 11.50 13.42
C LEU A 179 3.63 12.70 13.90
N VAL A 180 3.20 13.55 12.96
CA VAL A 180 2.42 14.75 13.24
C VAL A 180 0.98 14.53 12.81
N THR A 181 0.04 14.83 13.70
CA THR A 181 -1.40 14.74 13.44
C THR A 181 -2.04 16.13 13.38
N TRP A 182 -3.24 16.20 12.81
CA TRP A 182 -4.05 17.42 12.81
C TRP A 182 -4.52 17.82 14.21
N ASN A 183 -4.36 16.94 15.21
CA ASN A 183 -4.95 17.05 16.54
C ASN A 183 -6.48 17.22 16.46
N ASP A 184 -7.08 16.60 15.45
CA ASP A 184 -8.51 16.53 15.27
C ASP A 184 -9.08 15.27 15.93
N GLY A 185 -9.96 15.47 16.89
CA GLY A 185 -10.47 14.38 17.71
C GLY A 185 -9.62 14.09 18.94
N ASP A 186 -9.94 12.98 19.60
CA ASP A 186 -9.23 12.55 20.80
C ASP A 186 -7.83 12.05 20.47
N LYS A 187 -6.99 11.92 21.50
CA LYS A 187 -5.67 11.32 21.35
C LYS A 187 -5.80 9.86 20.91
N ASP A 188 -4.84 9.42 20.11
CA ASP A 188 -4.69 8.00 19.79
C ASP A 188 -4.64 7.18 21.09
N GLY A 189 -5.23 5.99 21.01
CA GLY A 189 -5.37 5.09 22.14
C GLY A 189 -5.20 3.64 21.73
N LYS A 190 -5.61 2.74 22.63
CA LYS A 190 -5.54 1.31 22.36
C LYS A 190 -6.53 0.93 21.26
N MET A 191 -6.14 -0.04 20.45
CA MET A 191 -7.01 -0.74 19.52
C MET A 191 -8.22 -1.30 20.25
N LEU A 192 -9.35 -1.38 19.54
CA LEU A 192 -10.62 -1.83 20.10
C LEU A 192 -10.51 -3.22 20.75
N SER A 193 -9.72 -4.10 20.14
CA SER A 193 -9.44 -5.46 20.61
C SER A 193 -8.19 -6.01 19.91
N PRO A 194 -7.37 -6.85 20.55
CA PRO A 194 -6.26 -7.55 19.88
C PRO A 194 -6.71 -8.56 18.82
N LYS A 195 -8.00 -8.96 18.83
CA LYS A 195 -8.62 -9.82 17.83
C LYS A 195 -9.90 -9.17 17.32
N MET A 196 -9.96 -8.89 16.02
CA MET A 196 -11.09 -8.23 15.38
C MET A 196 -11.59 -9.03 14.17
N LEU A 197 -12.91 -9.18 14.06
CA LEU A 197 -13.57 -9.85 12.95
C LEU A 197 -14.46 -8.84 12.23
N TYR A 198 -14.08 -8.43 11.03
CA TYR A 198 -14.88 -7.59 10.15
C TYR A 198 -15.94 -8.45 9.45
N VAL A 199 -17.19 -8.28 9.85
CA VAL A 199 -18.34 -9.00 9.32
C VAL A 199 -18.97 -8.18 8.21
N TYR A 200 -18.80 -8.60 6.97
CA TYR A 200 -19.26 -7.85 5.81
C TYR A 200 -20.69 -8.21 5.39
N ASP A 201 -21.55 -7.19 5.37
CA ASP A 201 -22.90 -7.23 4.81
C ASP A 201 -22.94 -6.45 3.48
N HIS A 202 -23.18 -7.16 2.39
CA HIS A 202 -23.27 -6.57 1.05
C HIS A 202 -24.62 -5.88 0.79
N GLN A 203 -25.63 -6.04 1.66
CA GLN A 203 -26.91 -5.39 1.47
C GLN A 203 -26.78 -3.86 1.43
N GLY A 204 -27.42 -3.24 0.43
CA GLY A 204 -27.39 -1.80 0.20
C GLY A 204 -26.22 -1.30 -0.65
N ALA A 205 -25.30 -2.16 -1.06
CA ALA A 205 -24.22 -1.78 -1.98
C ALA A 205 -24.77 -1.30 -3.34
N PRO A 206 -24.11 -0.33 -4.01
CA PRO A 206 -24.46 0.02 -5.38
C PRO A 206 -24.39 -1.20 -6.31
N SER A 207 -25.30 -1.31 -7.27
CA SER A 207 -25.46 -2.51 -8.13
C SER A 207 -24.23 -2.89 -8.96
N TYR A 208 -23.28 -1.97 -9.16
CA TYR A 208 -22.04 -2.21 -9.89
C TYR A 208 -20.88 -2.66 -9.00
N VAL A 209 -21.07 -2.66 -7.67
CA VAL A 209 -20.06 -3.07 -6.70
C VAL A 209 -20.23 -4.57 -6.46
N SER A 210 -19.17 -5.34 -6.70
CA SER A 210 -19.15 -6.78 -6.44
C SER A 210 -18.86 -7.07 -4.96
N GLU A 211 -19.58 -8.04 -4.38
CA GLU A 211 -19.32 -8.54 -3.02
C GLU A 211 -17.87 -9.03 -2.87
N ASP A 212 -17.38 -9.81 -3.83
CA ASP A 212 -16.01 -10.35 -3.84
C ASP A 212 -14.94 -9.26 -3.87
N ALA A 213 -15.20 -8.17 -4.61
CA ALA A 213 -14.28 -7.03 -4.69
C ALA A 213 -14.17 -6.33 -3.33
N VAL A 214 -15.29 -6.07 -2.66
CA VAL A 214 -15.30 -5.43 -1.33
C VAL A 214 -14.70 -6.36 -0.28
N PHE A 215 -15.04 -7.65 -0.33
CA PHE A 215 -14.48 -8.66 0.57
C PHE A 215 -12.95 -8.77 0.43
N SER A 216 -12.43 -8.68 -0.80
CA SER A 216 -10.99 -8.68 -1.07
C SER A 216 -10.30 -7.41 -0.57
N VAL A 217 -10.94 -6.24 -0.73
CA VAL A 217 -10.44 -4.96 -0.19
C VAL A 217 -10.39 -4.98 1.33
N LEU A 218 -11.45 -5.48 1.97
CA LEU A 218 -11.51 -5.60 3.43
C LEU A 218 -10.41 -6.51 3.96
N GLN A 219 -10.16 -7.67 3.32
CA GLN A 219 -9.08 -8.56 3.73
C GLN A 219 -7.71 -7.90 3.62
N GLN A 220 -7.45 -7.18 2.53
CA GLN A 220 -6.18 -6.47 2.33
C GLN A 220 -5.99 -5.38 3.37
N ALA A 221 -7.00 -4.55 3.61
CA ALA A 221 -6.94 -3.51 4.64
C ALA A 221 -6.74 -4.11 6.03
N ALA A 222 -7.60 -5.05 6.43
CA ALA A 222 -7.56 -5.71 7.74
C ALA A 222 -6.18 -6.34 8.02
N SER A 223 -5.66 -7.14 7.10
CA SER A 223 -4.37 -7.82 7.27
C SER A 223 -3.18 -6.86 7.25
N ALA A 224 -3.22 -5.77 6.45
CA ALA A 224 -2.14 -4.80 6.44
C ALA A 224 -1.94 -4.13 7.82
N TRP A 225 -3.03 -3.97 8.58
CA TRP A 225 -3.02 -3.41 9.93
C TRP A 225 -2.63 -4.41 11.04
N ASP A 226 -2.51 -5.71 10.76
CA ASP A 226 -2.00 -6.69 11.74
C ASP A 226 -0.57 -6.36 12.21
N GLN A 227 0.16 -5.58 11.41
CA GLN A 227 1.46 -5.02 11.79
C GLN A 227 1.41 -4.13 13.04
N CYS A 228 0.23 -3.66 13.45
CA CYS A 228 0.01 -2.95 14.71
C CYS A 228 0.00 -3.86 15.95
N GLY A 229 0.08 -5.18 15.77
CA GLY A 229 0.13 -6.18 16.84
C GLY A 229 -1.21 -6.86 17.14
N GLY A 230 -2.24 -6.58 16.34
CA GLY A 230 -3.54 -7.26 16.38
C GLY A 230 -3.63 -8.44 15.39
N GLN A 231 -4.76 -9.14 15.44
CA GLN A 231 -5.15 -10.17 14.47
C GLN A 231 -6.53 -9.81 13.91
N ASN A 232 -6.57 -9.45 12.64
CA ASN A 232 -7.79 -9.08 11.94
C ASN A 232 -8.21 -10.19 10.99
N ALA A 233 -9.51 -10.49 10.97
CA ALA A 233 -10.11 -11.40 10.01
C ALA A 233 -11.32 -10.73 9.35
N VAL A 234 -11.73 -11.26 8.20
CA VAL A 234 -12.93 -10.79 7.47
C VAL A 234 -13.79 -11.99 7.14
N MET A 235 -15.09 -11.89 7.37
CA MET A 235 -16.08 -12.89 6.99
C MET A 235 -17.29 -12.23 6.37
N LEU A 236 -17.94 -12.92 5.43
CA LEU A 236 -19.26 -12.51 4.98
C LEU A 236 -20.26 -12.77 6.10
N LYS A 237 -21.26 -11.89 6.23
CA LYS A 237 -22.31 -12.01 7.25
C LYS A 237 -23.03 -13.37 7.23
N ARG A 238 -23.18 -13.96 6.03
CA ARG A 238 -23.79 -15.29 5.85
C ARG A 238 -22.93 -16.46 6.36
N ASP A 239 -21.63 -16.25 6.51
CA ASP A 239 -20.65 -17.29 6.87
C ASP A 239 -20.14 -17.14 8.31
N VAL A 240 -20.66 -16.18 9.07
CA VAL A 240 -20.24 -15.93 10.45
C VAL A 240 -20.66 -17.10 11.33
N PHE A 241 -19.68 -17.75 11.95
CA PHE A 241 -19.88 -18.69 13.02
C PHE A 241 -19.71 -18.04 14.40
N GLU A 242 -20.09 -18.76 15.44
CA GLU A 242 -19.86 -18.41 16.84
C GLU A 242 -18.34 -18.32 17.11
N ASP A 243 -17.77 -17.12 16.92
CA ASP A 243 -16.46 -16.76 17.46
C ASP A 243 -16.63 -16.02 18.79
N ASN A 244 -16.14 -16.63 19.87
CA ASN A 244 -16.24 -16.14 21.23
C ASN A 244 -15.06 -15.23 21.64
N GLY A 245 -14.05 -15.07 20.78
CA GLY A 245 -12.81 -14.37 21.12
C GLY A 245 -12.60 -13.02 20.43
N SER A 246 -13.20 -12.80 19.26
CA SER A 246 -12.97 -11.57 18.48
C SER A 246 -14.03 -10.50 18.71
N ALA A 247 -13.60 -9.24 18.71
CA ALA A 247 -14.52 -8.12 18.59
C ALA A 247 -15.08 -8.08 17.16
N LYS A 248 -16.38 -8.34 17.03
CA LYS A 248 -17.09 -8.28 15.74
C LYS A 248 -17.35 -6.82 15.36
N ILE A 249 -16.92 -6.44 14.16
CA ILE A 249 -17.14 -5.13 13.54
C ILE A 249 -18.04 -5.35 12.34
N LEU A 250 -19.25 -4.80 12.35
CA LEU A 250 -20.16 -4.89 11.21
C LEU A 250 -19.71 -3.91 10.12
N VAL A 251 -19.44 -4.42 8.93
CA VAL A 251 -19.16 -3.63 7.73
C VAL A 251 -20.39 -3.63 6.84
N GLN A 252 -20.94 -2.45 6.55
CA GLN A 252 -22.23 -2.34 5.88
C GLN A 252 -22.28 -1.15 4.90
N TRP A 253 -23.26 -1.17 4.01
CA TRP A 253 -23.57 -0.07 3.11
C TRP A 253 -24.81 0.68 3.60
N ASN A 254 -24.67 1.95 4.01
CA ASN A 254 -25.80 2.70 4.57
C ASN A 254 -25.61 4.22 4.45
N ASP A 255 -26.69 4.96 4.15
CA ASP A 255 -26.74 6.43 4.10
C ASP A 255 -27.14 7.12 5.38
N LYS A 256 -27.89 6.44 6.26
CA LYS A 256 -28.56 7.07 7.40
C LYS A 256 -27.62 7.52 8.51
N GLU A 257 -26.46 6.88 8.63
CA GLU A 257 -25.53 7.10 9.74
C GLU A 257 -24.36 8.01 9.39
N LYS A 258 -24.30 8.53 8.15
CA LYS A 258 -23.14 9.26 7.67
C LYS A 258 -23.45 10.71 7.43
N LEU A 259 -22.66 11.54 8.10
CA LEU A 259 -22.61 12.96 7.90
C LEU A 259 -21.75 13.18 6.63
N GLY A 260 -22.27 13.00 5.42
CA GLY A 260 -21.58 13.34 4.16
C GLY A 260 -20.27 12.59 3.80
N ALA A 261 -19.78 11.67 4.63
CA ALA A 261 -18.52 10.94 4.40
C ALA A 261 -18.67 9.75 3.44
N ILE A 262 -17.56 9.34 2.81
CA ILE A 262 -17.51 8.16 1.92
C ILE A 262 -17.46 6.85 2.73
N GLY A 263 -16.75 6.87 3.86
CA GLY A 263 -16.68 5.83 4.87
C GLY A 263 -16.82 6.45 6.27
N LEU A 264 -17.16 5.62 7.26
CA LEU A 264 -17.20 6.03 8.65
C LEU A 264 -16.96 4.83 9.57
N ALA A 265 -15.93 4.90 10.40
CA ALA A 265 -15.73 4.05 11.56
C ALA A 265 -16.47 4.60 12.77
N ASN A 266 -17.39 3.82 13.32
CA ASN A 266 -18.01 4.07 14.62
C ASN A 266 -17.48 3.05 15.63
N ILE A 267 -16.49 3.46 16.42
CA ILE A 267 -15.81 2.59 17.38
C ILE A 267 -16.78 2.08 18.45
N THR A 268 -17.66 2.96 18.95
CA THR A 268 -18.64 2.62 19.99
C THR A 268 -19.67 1.59 19.49
N LYS A 269 -20.20 1.79 18.29
CA LYS A 269 -21.17 0.85 17.69
C LYS A 269 -20.51 -0.37 17.07
N LYS A 270 -19.18 -0.37 16.93
CA LYS A 270 -18.40 -1.39 16.20
C LYS A 270 -18.90 -1.55 14.77
N THR A 271 -19.08 -0.44 14.06
CA THR A 271 -19.56 -0.44 12.68
C THR A 271 -18.64 0.34 11.76
N LEU A 272 -18.34 -0.23 10.59
CA LEU A 272 -17.74 0.47 9.46
C LEU A 272 -18.83 0.64 8.40
N THR A 273 -19.26 1.88 8.18
CA THR A 273 -20.31 2.18 7.21
C THR A 273 -19.67 2.76 5.94
N LEU A 274 -19.94 2.11 4.81
CA LEU A 274 -19.60 2.60 3.47
C LEU A 274 -20.79 3.28 2.83
N SER A 275 -20.50 4.21 1.92
CA SER A 275 -21.52 5.09 1.37
C SER A 275 -22.00 4.77 -0.04
N PRO A 276 -23.21 4.17 -0.23
CA PRO A 276 -23.73 3.93 -1.57
C PRO A 276 -23.78 5.19 -2.44
N ASP A 277 -24.42 6.25 -1.94
CA ASP A 277 -24.60 7.48 -2.70
C ASP A 277 -23.27 8.19 -3.00
N ALA A 278 -22.32 8.19 -2.05
CA ALA A 278 -21.02 8.81 -2.31
C ALA A 278 -20.22 8.04 -3.36
N PHE A 279 -20.24 6.70 -3.36
CA PHE A 279 -19.57 5.91 -4.39
C PHE A 279 -20.25 6.07 -5.76
N VAL A 280 -21.60 6.12 -5.81
CA VAL A 280 -22.35 6.45 -7.03
C VAL A 280 -21.95 7.82 -7.57
N ASN A 281 -21.88 8.84 -6.71
CA ASN A 281 -21.52 10.20 -7.10
C ASN A 281 -20.04 10.31 -7.52
N LEU A 282 -19.13 9.61 -6.82
CA LEU A 282 -17.72 9.56 -7.17
C LEU A 282 -17.51 8.99 -8.56
N ARG A 283 -18.21 7.90 -8.89
CA ARG A 283 -18.16 7.28 -10.22
C ARG A 283 -18.73 8.19 -11.31
N LYS A 284 -19.83 8.89 -11.02
CA LYS A 284 -20.44 9.87 -11.96
C LYS A 284 -19.51 11.04 -12.25
N ASN A 285 -18.87 11.58 -11.22
CA ASN A 285 -18.10 12.81 -11.31
C ASN A 285 -16.63 12.58 -11.71
N ASN A 286 -16.11 11.37 -11.55
CA ASN A 286 -14.71 11.04 -11.85
C ASN A 286 -14.61 9.71 -12.61
N THR A 287 -14.95 9.73 -13.91
CA THR A 287 -14.95 8.53 -14.76
C THR A 287 -13.59 7.85 -14.89
N ASN A 288 -12.50 8.60 -14.68
CA ASN A 288 -11.13 8.09 -14.79
C ASN A 288 -10.56 7.61 -13.44
N ARG A 289 -11.27 7.85 -12.33
CA ARG A 289 -10.80 7.45 -11.00
C ARG A 289 -11.22 6.01 -10.74
N ASN A 290 -10.25 5.16 -10.43
CA ASN A 290 -10.53 3.79 -10.05
C ASN A 290 -11.30 3.76 -8.71
N TRP A 291 -12.56 3.33 -8.77
CA TRP A 291 -13.41 3.28 -7.60
C TRP A 291 -12.93 2.22 -6.59
N VAL A 292 -12.28 1.15 -7.05
CA VAL A 292 -11.73 0.09 -6.19
C VAL A 292 -10.56 0.62 -5.38
N GLU A 293 -9.67 1.40 -5.99
CA GLU A 293 -8.58 2.07 -5.27
C GLU A 293 -9.10 3.05 -4.23
N THR A 294 -10.15 3.79 -4.59
CA THR A 294 -10.80 4.71 -3.64
C THR A 294 -11.43 3.94 -2.47
N LEU A 295 -12.11 2.83 -2.76
CA LEU A 295 -12.63 1.94 -1.74
C LEU A 295 -11.52 1.36 -0.86
N GLN A 296 -10.40 0.94 -1.45
CA GLN A 296 -9.25 0.41 -0.73
C GLN A 296 -8.68 1.42 0.26
N MET A 297 -8.46 2.66 -0.19
CA MET A 297 -7.98 3.74 0.68
C MET A 297 -8.99 4.05 1.79
N VAL A 298 -10.28 4.21 1.48
CA VAL A 298 -11.33 4.50 2.48
C VAL A 298 -11.43 3.38 3.51
N VAL A 299 -11.52 2.12 3.08
CA VAL A 299 -11.61 0.99 4.01
C VAL A 299 -10.36 0.90 4.86
N SER A 300 -9.17 1.07 4.29
CA SER A 300 -7.91 1.06 5.05
C SER A 300 -7.84 2.19 6.07
N HIS A 301 -8.36 3.38 5.72
CA HIS A 301 -8.49 4.51 6.63
C HIS A 301 -9.40 4.16 7.81
N GLU A 302 -10.63 3.72 7.54
CA GLU A 302 -11.59 3.40 8.59
C GLU A 302 -11.13 2.23 9.48
N VAL A 303 -10.44 1.24 8.91
CA VAL A 303 -9.82 0.14 9.69
C VAL A 303 -8.80 0.70 10.68
N GLY A 304 -7.99 1.69 10.30
CA GLY A 304 -6.99 2.33 11.16
C GLY A 304 -7.60 2.92 12.45
N HIS A 305 -8.83 3.46 12.37
CA HIS A 305 -9.53 3.96 13.55
C HIS A 305 -9.86 2.85 14.56
N PHE A 306 -10.20 1.64 14.11
CA PHE A 306 -10.38 0.50 15.03
C PHE A 306 -9.08 0.01 15.66
N GLN A 307 -7.93 0.33 15.05
CA GLN A 307 -6.61 0.06 15.61
C GLN A 307 -6.19 1.08 16.67
N GLY A 308 -7.06 2.05 17.01
CA GLY A 308 -6.84 3.03 18.07
C GLY A 308 -6.29 4.37 17.57
N LEU A 309 -6.13 4.54 16.26
CA LEU A 309 -5.68 5.79 15.66
C LEU A 309 -6.88 6.72 15.44
N ILE A 310 -7.05 7.74 16.27
CA ILE A 310 -8.22 8.63 16.24
C ILE A 310 -7.94 9.89 15.44
N ALA A 311 -6.77 10.50 15.64
CA ALA A 311 -6.42 11.73 14.95
C ALA A 311 -5.98 11.47 13.51
N HIS A 312 -6.18 12.42 12.59
CA HIS A 312 -5.72 12.27 11.22
C HIS A 312 -4.25 12.68 11.08
N SER A 313 -3.51 12.01 10.21
CA SER A 313 -2.12 12.34 9.92
C SER A 313 -2.00 13.65 9.13
N LYS A 314 -1.01 14.49 9.47
CA LYS A 314 -0.61 15.63 8.65
C LYS A 314 0.26 15.23 7.47
N ARG A 315 0.77 14.00 7.38
CA ARG A 315 1.54 13.56 6.20
C ARG A 315 0.60 13.23 5.06
N CYS A 316 0.80 13.86 3.91
CA CYS A 316 -0.07 13.66 2.75
C CYS A 316 -0.11 12.23 2.21
N VAL A 317 0.94 11.44 2.47
CA VAL A 317 1.06 10.07 1.95
C VAL A 317 0.31 9.06 2.83
N ASP A 318 0.05 9.38 4.09
CA ASP A 318 -0.50 8.43 5.05
C ASP A 318 -1.96 8.09 4.72
N VAL A 319 -2.38 6.87 5.00
CA VAL A 319 -3.75 6.43 4.69
C VAL A 319 -4.77 7.14 5.59
N LEU A 320 -4.37 7.48 6.82
CA LEU A 320 -5.16 8.27 7.78
C LEU A 320 -5.07 9.79 7.56
N SER A 321 -4.71 10.24 6.36
CA SER A 321 -4.63 11.67 6.05
C SER A 321 -5.79 12.16 5.18
N TYR A 322 -6.03 13.47 5.28
CA TYR A 322 -6.76 14.24 4.28
C TYR A 322 -5.90 15.43 3.84
N TYR A 323 -6.18 15.96 2.65
CA TYR A 323 -5.32 16.98 2.04
C TYR A 323 -5.46 18.38 2.63
N SER A 324 -6.61 18.70 3.20
CA SER A 324 -6.80 19.96 3.92
C SER A 324 -7.89 19.90 4.96
N ASN A 325 -7.68 20.59 6.08
CA ASN A 325 -8.69 20.76 7.12
C ASN A 325 -9.67 21.91 6.79
N ASP A 326 -10.65 22.11 7.66
CA ASP A 326 -11.64 23.19 7.56
C ASP A 326 -11.04 24.61 7.62
N ALA A 327 -9.82 24.74 8.17
CA ALA A 327 -9.09 26.01 8.21
C ALA A 327 -8.28 26.27 6.92
N GLY A 328 -8.30 25.33 5.96
CA GLY A 328 -7.56 25.43 4.70
C GLY A 328 -6.07 25.09 4.79
N GLU A 329 -5.59 24.68 5.96
CA GLU A 329 -4.22 24.18 6.13
C GLU A 329 -4.03 22.91 5.30
N LYS A 330 -2.85 22.73 4.70
CA LYS A 330 -2.53 21.58 3.85
C LYS A 330 -1.68 20.56 4.60
N CYS A 331 -1.87 19.29 4.28
CA CYS A 331 -0.96 18.23 4.71
C CYS A 331 0.47 18.52 4.20
N THR A 332 1.45 17.88 4.79
CA THR A 332 2.88 18.05 4.47
C THR A 332 3.40 16.86 3.66
N ILE A 333 4.28 17.17 2.72
CA ILE A 333 5.13 16.21 2.02
C ILE A 333 6.55 16.41 2.52
N ARG A 334 7.28 15.30 2.69
CA ARG A 334 8.68 15.28 3.13
C ARG A 334 9.52 16.26 2.32
N GLY A 335 10.40 16.98 3.03
CA GLY A 335 11.25 18.00 2.41
C GLY A 335 10.50 19.24 1.92
N LYS A 336 9.27 19.48 2.40
CA LYS A 336 8.38 20.57 1.94
C LYS A 336 8.03 20.43 0.45
N GLY A 337 7.83 19.19 0.00
CA GLY A 337 7.41 18.89 -1.36
C GLY A 337 6.05 19.51 -1.72
N VAL A 338 5.82 19.71 -3.00
CA VAL A 338 4.55 20.21 -3.53
C VAL A 338 3.64 19.03 -3.83
N MET A 339 2.36 19.14 -3.47
CA MET A 339 1.37 18.09 -3.76
C MET A 339 1.25 17.84 -5.26
N PRO A 340 1.53 16.60 -5.73
CA PRO A 340 1.30 16.24 -7.13
C PRO A 340 -0.17 16.40 -7.50
N GLN A 341 -0.44 16.99 -8.66
CA GLN A 341 -1.81 17.22 -9.15
C GLN A 341 -2.31 16.10 -10.07
N THR A 342 -1.44 15.16 -10.42
CA THR A 342 -1.65 14.20 -11.50
C THR A 342 -2.08 12.82 -11.01
N PHE A 343 -1.99 12.53 -9.71
CA PHE A 343 -2.37 11.24 -9.14
C PHE A 343 -2.76 11.36 -7.65
N GLU A 344 -3.37 10.31 -7.10
CA GLU A 344 -3.69 10.21 -5.67
C GLU A 344 -2.41 9.93 -4.87
N TYR A 345 -1.96 10.91 -4.08
CA TYR A 345 -0.71 10.83 -3.32
C TYR A 345 -0.81 9.92 -2.09
N ARG A 346 -2.00 9.76 -1.51
CA ARG A 346 -2.19 8.88 -0.35
C ARG A 346 -1.91 7.42 -0.68
N ALA A 347 -1.44 6.70 0.31
CA ALA A 347 -1.31 5.26 0.25
C ALA A 347 -2.69 4.59 0.26
N LEU A 348 -2.77 3.41 -0.35
CA LEU A 348 -3.97 2.58 -0.34
C LEU A 348 -4.07 1.71 0.93
N LEU A 349 -2.95 1.54 1.63
CA LEU A 349 -2.74 0.70 2.80
C LEU A 349 -1.93 1.50 3.84
N PRO A 350 -1.91 1.09 5.13
CA PRO A 350 -1.11 1.79 6.13
C PRO A 350 0.35 1.93 5.73
N THR A 351 0.89 3.13 5.90
CA THR A 351 2.31 3.44 5.73
C THR A 351 3.12 3.03 6.96
N ALA A 352 4.45 3.12 6.86
CA ALA A 352 5.32 2.95 8.01
C ALA A 352 4.99 3.90 9.17
N CYS A 353 4.59 5.15 8.89
CA CYS A 353 4.18 6.08 9.96
C CYS A 353 2.85 5.69 10.58
N ASP A 354 1.87 5.29 9.78
CA ASP A 354 0.60 4.76 10.28
C ASP A 354 0.85 3.58 11.25
N ILE A 355 1.68 2.62 10.86
CA ILE A 355 2.02 1.46 11.69
C ILE A 355 2.83 1.86 12.93
N GLN A 356 3.82 2.73 12.81
CA GLN A 356 4.61 3.19 13.96
C GLN A 356 3.73 3.90 14.98
N ARG A 357 2.86 4.80 14.52
CA ARG A 357 1.89 5.52 15.37
C ARG A 357 0.96 4.54 16.08
N CYS A 358 0.49 3.53 15.35
CA CYS A 358 -0.39 2.50 15.87
C CYS A 358 0.29 1.65 16.95
N ARG A 359 1.54 1.22 16.72
CA ARG A 359 2.33 0.46 17.69
C ARG A 359 2.56 1.25 18.98
N ILE A 360 2.93 2.53 18.86
CA ILE A 360 3.09 3.43 20.02
C ILE A 360 1.80 3.49 20.85
N ALA A 361 0.65 3.69 20.18
CA ALA A 361 -0.64 3.79 20.86
C ALA A 361 -1.06 2.48 21.57
N ASN A 362 -0.56 1.34 21.05
CA ASN A 362 -0.86 0.00 21.56
C ASN A 362 0.22 -0.59 22.48
N GLY A 363 1.35 0.11 22.68
CA GLY A 363 2.44 -0.31 23.56
C GLY A 363 3.38 -1.37 22.97
N PHE A 364 3.57 -1.36 21.65
CA PHE A 364 4.49 -2.24 20.91
C PHE A 364 5.79 -1.56 20.48
#